data_AF-A0A8H5ZQ16-F1
#
_entry.id   AF-A0A8H5ZQ16-F1
#
_cell.length_a   1.000
_cell.length_b   1.000
_cell.length_c   1.000
_cell.angle_alpha   90.00
_cell.angle_beta   90.00
_cell.angle_gamma   90.00
#
_symmetry.space_group_name_H-M   'P 1'
#
loop_
_entity.id
_entity.type
_entity.pdbx_description
1 polymer ?
#
loop_
_entity_poly.entity_id
_entity_poly.type
_entity_poly.pdbx_seq_one_letter_code
_entity_poly.pdbx_strand_id
1 'polypeptide(L)'
;MREPFAEFWGTAVMVMFGNGSVAQTLLSAGQTAAPGGNGFGAYRSINWGWGLGAMLGLYATGDYGAYLNPAITLSNCIYRQLPWRRFPMYFVAQMLGGFVGSGVVYANYISAID
;
A
#
# COMPACT_ATOMS: atom_id res chain seq x y z
N MET A 1 17.71 12.39 3.86
CA MET A 1 16.55 12.09 4.74
C MET A 1 15.21 12.25 4.06
N ARG A 2 15.05 13.16 3.07
CA ARG A 2 13.77 13.34 2.36
C ARG A 2 13.32 12.12 1.55
N GLU A 3 14.26 11.48 0.83
CA GLU A 3 13.99 10.28 0.02
C GLU A 3 13.36 9.09 0.80
N PRO A 4 13.97 8.58 1.90
CA PRO A 4 13.38 7.47 2.65
C PRO A 4 12.08 7.85 3.36
N PHE A 5 11.90 9.12 3.75
CA PHE A 5 10.64 9.56 4.34
C PHE A 5 9.50 9.58 3.31
N ALA A 6 9.81 9.96 2.06
CA ALA A 6 8.86 9.86 0.96
C ALA A 6 8.48 8.40 0.72
N GLU A 7 9.45 7.49 0.58
CA GLU A 7 9.19 6.05 0.39
C GLU A 7 8.32 5.44 1.51
N PHE A 8 8.59 5.82 2.77
CA PHE A 8 7.76 5.40 3.90
C PHE A 8 6.29 5.80 3.71
N TRP A 9 6.01 7.07 3.42
CA TRP A 9 4.63 7.55 3.28
C TRP A 9 3.95 7.06 2.01
N GLY A 10 4.69 6.96 0.90
CA GLY A 10 4.14 6.43 -0.34
C GLY A 10 3.77 4.95 -0.21
N THR A 11 4.62 4.13 0.42
CA THR A 11 4.30 2.72 0.68
C THR A 11 3.15 2.60 1.68
N ALA A 12 3.10 3.45 2.71
CA ALA A 12 1.98 3.46 3.65
C ALA A 12 0.65 3.75 2.93
N VAL A 13 0.60 4.76 2.06
CA VAL A 13 -0.60 5.09 1.26
C VAL A 13 -0.99 3.92 0.36
N MET A 14 -0.05 3.38 -0.41
CA MET A 14 -0.32 2.23 -1.29
C MET A 14 -0.93 1.06 -0.51
N VAL A 15 -0.35 0.72 0.66
CA VAL A 15 -0.80 -0.39 1.49
C VAL A 15 -2.14 -0.09 2.17
N MET A 16 -2.39 1.14 2.61
CA MET A 16 -3.68 1.52 3.20
C MET A 16 -4.84 1.33 2.22
N PHE A 17 -4.68 1.79 0.97
CA PHE A 17 -5.71 1.62 -0.06
C PHE A 17 -5.81 0.16 -0.55
N GLY A 18 -4.67 -0.50 -0.78
CA GLY A 18 -4.61 -1.89 -1.21
C GLY A 18 -5.24 -2.83 -0.18
N ASN A 19 -4.68 -2.89 1.02
CA ASN A 19 -5.19 -3.76 2.09
C ASN A 19 -6.56 -3.30 2.60
N GLY A 20 -6.85 -2.00 2.62
CA GLY A 20 -8.17 -1.50 2.97
C GLY A 20 -9.27 -1.97 2.01
N SER A 21 -8.99 -2.02 0.71
CA SER A 21 -9.93 -2.58 -0.28
C SER A 21 -10.15 -4.09 -0.08
N VAL A 22 -9.10 -4.84 0.26
CA VAL A 22 -9.19 -6.27 0.58
C VAL A 22 -10.03 -6.48 1.84
N ALA A 23 -9.72 -5.76 2.92
CA ALA A 23 -10.44 -5.82 4.19
C ALA A 23 -11.93 -5.50 4.00
N GLN A 24 -12.25 -4.43 3.25
CA GLN A 24 -13.64 -4.10 2.91
C GLN A 24 -14.34 -5.28 2.23
N THR A 25 -13.74 -5.84 1.17
CA THR A 25 -14.40 -6.92 0.40
C THR A 25 -14.57 -8.22 1.17
N LEU A 26 -13.61 -8.59 2.02
CA LEU A 26 -13.65 -9.83 2.77
C LEU A 26 -14.50 -9.73 4.04
N LEU A 27 -14.37 -8.64 4.80
CA LEU A 27 -15.12 -8.46 6.06
C LEU A 27 -16.58 -8.06 5.82
N SER A 28 -16.88 -7.46 4.66
CA SER A 28 -18.27 -7.16 4.30
C SER A 28 -18.99 -8.37 3.68
N ALA A 29 -18.32 -9.51 3.49
CA ALA A 29 -18.92 -10.69 2.86
C ALA A 29 -20.11 -11.20 3.69
N GLY A 30 -21.28 -11.31 3.07
CA GLY A 30 -22.51 -11.73 3.75
C GLY A 30 -23.30 -10.61 4.45
N GLN A 31 -22.86 -9.35 4.37
CA GLN A 31 -23.68 -8.22 4.82
C GLN A 31 -24.87 -8.01 3.88
N THR A 32 -26.08 -8.27 4.38
CA THR A 32 -27.35 -8.13 3.65
C THR A 32 -27.78 -6.67 3.44
N ALA A 33 -27.16 -5.73 4.16
CA ALA A 33 -27.33 -4.29 3.96
C ALA A 33 -26.66 -3.78 2.67
N ALA A 34 -25.82 -4.60 2.01
CA ALA A 34 -25.16 -4.23 0.78
C ALA A 34 -26.11 -4.29 -0.43
N PRO A 35 -25.92 -3.42 -1.46
CA PRO A 35 -26.68 -3.50 -2.70
C PRO A 35 -26.53 -4.88 -3.34
N GLY A 36 -27.63 -5.65 -3.39
CA GLY A 36 -27.64 -7.01 -3.92
C GLY A 36 -27.37 -8.14 -2.90
N GLY A 37 -27.30 -7.83 -1.60
CA GLY A 37 -27.33 -8.83 -0.51
C GLY A 37 -26.10 -9.73 -0.36
N ASN A 38 -25.03 -9.49 -1.13
CA ASN A 38 -23.83 -10.33 -1.19
C ASN A 38 -22.57 -9.67 -0.58
N GLY A 39 -22.75 -8.61 0.22
CA GLY A 39 -21.64 -7.84 0.82
C GLY A 39 -21.17 -6.65 -0.02
N PHE A 40 -20.35 -5.78 0.60
CA PHE A 40 -19.81 -4.57 -0.04
C PHE A 40 -18.47 -4.83 -0.73
N GLY A 41 -18.44 -4.60 -2.05
CA GLY A 41 -17.24 -4.69 -2.88
C GLY A 41 -17.07 -6.05 -3.58
N ALA A 42 -16.31 -6.05 -4.67
CA ALA A 42 -16.03 -7.25 -5.47
C ALA A 42 -14.52 -7.38 -5.72
N TYR A 43 -14.08 -8.50 -6.30
CA TYR A 43 -12.69 -8.67 -6.74
C TYR A 43 -12.20 -7.49 -7.60
N ARG A 44 -13.08 -6.90 -8.42
CA ARG A 44 -12.78 -5.70 -9.21
C ARG A 44 -12.45 -4.48 -8.33
N SER A 45 -13.10 -4.31 -7.18
CA SER A 45 -12.82 -3.24 -6.22
C SER A 45 -11.41 -3.35 -5.64
N ILE A 46 -10.92 -4.57 -5.40
CA ILE A 46 -9.55 -4.82 -4.93
C ILE A 46 -8.54 -4.36 -5.99
N ASN A 47 -8.75 -4.74 -7.25
CA ASN A 47 -7.86 -4.35 -8.34
C ASN A 47 -7.77 -2.83 -8.50
N TRP A 48 -8.91 -2.13 -8.45
CA TRP A 48 -8.92 -0.67 -8.48
C TRP A 48 -8.30 -0.06 -7.23
N GLY A 49 -8.52 -0.64 -6.04
CA GLY A 49 -7.94 -0.18 -4.78
C GLY A 49 -6.40 -0.21 -4.81
N TRP A 50 -5.81 -1.31 -5.28
CA TRP A 50 -4.36 -1.41 -5.46
C TRP A 50 -3.83 -0.48 -6.54
N GLY A 51 -4.49 -0.40 -7.70
CA GLY A 51 -4.06 0.45 -8.81
C GLY A 51 -4.08 1.95 -8.46
N LEU A 52 -5.18 2.43 -7.87
CA LEU A 52 -5.31 3.81 -7.43
C LEU A 52 -4.43 4.10 -6.21
N GLY A 53 -4.32 3.16 -5.28
CA GLY A 53 -3.41 3.29 -4.13
C GLY A 53 -1.95 3.46 -4.54
N ALA A 54 -1.50 2.66 -5.51
CA ALA A 54 -0.16 2.81 -6.08
C ALA A 54 0.01 4.16 -6.79
N MET A 55 -0.95 4.58 -7.62
CA MET A 55 -0.92 5.89 -8.29
C MET A 55 -0.83 7.06 -7.29
N LEU A 56 -1.63 7.04 -6.23
CA LEU A 56 -1.62 8.06 -5.19
C LEU A 56 -0.29 8.08 -4.42
N GLY A 57 0.24 6.91 -4.05
CA GLY A 57 1.56 6.81 -3.45
C GLY A 57 2.66 7.38 -4.35
N LEU A 58 2.54 7.17 -5.67
CA LEU A 58 3.50 7.63 -6.65
C LEU A 58 3.42 9.14 -6.85
N TYR A 59 2.22 9.71 -6.86
CA TYR A 59 2.04 11.17 -6.91
C TYR A 59 2.44 11.88 -5.62
N ALA A 60 2.24 11.27 -4.45
CA ALA A 60 2.69 11.84 -3.18
C ALA A 60 4.22 11.88 -3.04
N THR A 61 4.94 11.02 -3.78
CA THR A 61 6.38 10.80 -3.58
C THR A 61 7.22 10.95 -4.85
N GLY A 62 6.59 11.34 -5.96
CA GLY A 62 7.17 11.38 -7.30
C GLY A 62 8.46 12.16 -7.39
N ASP A 63 8.55 13.28 -6.66
CA ASP A 63 9.71 14.16 -6.64
C ASP A 63 10.96 13.52 -5.97
N TYR A 64 10.81 12.41 -5.25
CA TYR A 64 11.85 11.83 -4.38
C TYR A 64 12.21 10.37 -4.69
N GLY A 65 11.74 9.82 -5.80
CA GLY A 65 12.14 8.49 -6.31
C GLY A 65 11.05 7.43 -6.36
N ALA A 66 9.91 7.64 -5.69
CA ALA A 66 8.65 6.89 -5.77
C ALA A 66 8.73 5.40 -6.20
N TYR A 67 9.59 4.61 -5.56
CA TYR A 67 9.71 3.18 -5.87
C TYR A 67 8.63 2.36 -5.15
N LEU A 68 8.29 2.76 -3.92
CA LEU A 68 7.22 2.24 -3.07
C LEU A 68 7.29 0.74 -2.75
N ASN A 69 8.28 0.05 -3.28
CA ASN A 69 8.39 -1.39 -3.30
C ASN A 69 9.87 -1.81 -3.31
N PRO A 70 10.30 -2.67 -2.36
CA PRO A 70 11.69 -3.13 -2.29
C PRO A 70 12.18 -3.85 -3.54
N ALA A 71 11.31 -4.60 -4.24
CA ALA A 71 11.66 -5.30 -5.46
C ALA A 71 11.91 -4.34 -6.64
N ILE A 72 11.19 -3.21 -6.69
CA ILE A 72 11.41 -2.16 -7.68
C ILE A 72 12.72 -1.43 -7.40
N THR A 73 13.00 -1.11 -6.13
CA THR A 73 14.28 -0.51 -5.74
C THR A 73 15.44 -1.45 -6.06
N LEU A 74 15.31 -2.75 -5.80
CA LEU A 74 16.34 -3.75 -6.14
C LEU A 74 16.57 -3.82 -7.67
N SER A 75 15.49 -3.86 -8.44
CA SER A 75 15.57 -3.85 -9.91
C SER A 75 16.31 -2.61 -10.43
N ASN A 76 16.07 -1.45 -9.81
CA ASN A 76 16.79 -0.22 -10.18
C ASN A 76 18.27 -0.23 -9.74
N CYS A 77 18.62 -0.89 -8.64
CA CYS A 77 20.02 -1.12 -8.28
C CYS A 77 20.75 -2.01 -9.31
N ILE A 78 20.06 -3.02 -9.86
CA ILE A 78 20.64 -3.95 -10.84
C ILE A 78 20.74 -3.30 -12.22
N TYR A 79 19.65 -2.71 -12.73
CA TYR A 79 19.55 -2.28 -14.13
C TYR A 79 19.78 -0.79 -14.36
N ARG A 80 19.47 0.07 -13.37
CA ARG A 80 19.52 1.54 -13.52
C ARG A 80 20.64 2.21 -12.72
N GLN A 81 21.61 1.42 -12.24
CA GLN A 81 22.78 1.90 -11.51
C GLN A 81 22.45 2.75 -10.26
N LEU A 82 21.32 2.48 -9.61
CA LEU A 82 21.02 3.13 -8.34
C LEU A 82 22.09 2.72 -7.30
N PRO A 83 22.70 3.66 -6.55
CA PRO A 83 23.78 3.32 -5.64
C PRO A 83 23.34 2.28 -4.62
N TRP A 84 24.04 1.13 -4.56
CA TRP A 84 23.72 0.02 -3.66
C TRP A 84 23.68 0.42 -2.18
N ARG A 85 24.39 1.49 -1.80
CA ARG A 85 24.34 2.07 -0.44
C ARG A 85 22.96 2.62 -0.07
N ARG A 86 22.14 3.00 -1.05
CA ARG A 86 20.78 3.53 -0.83
C ARG A 86 19.77 2.40 -0.61
N PHE A 87 19.95 1.24 -1.24
CA PHE A 87 19.04 0.10 -1.14
C PHE A 87 18.57 -0.24 0.29
N PRO A 88 19.45 -0.45 1.29
CA PRO A 88 19.00 -0.81 2.64
C PRO A 88 18.16 0.28 3.31
N MET A 89 18.45 1.55 3.02
CA MET A 89 17.69 2.68 3.59
C MET A 89 16.27 2.75 3.00
N TYR A 90 16.13 2.51 1.69
CA TYR A 90 14.83 2.43 1.01
C TYR A 90 14.04 1.19 1.46
N PHE A 91 14.70 0.04 1.56
CA PHE A 91 14.10 -1.21 2.02
C PHE A 91 13.45 -1.05 3.39
N VAL A 92 14.21 -0.50 4.36
CA VAL A 92 13.69 -0.28 5.73
C VAL A 92 12.53 0.71 5.73
N ALA A 93 12.64 1.81 4.97
CA ALA A 93 11.57 2.80 4.86
C ALA A 93 10.26 2.20 4.31
N GLN A 94 10.35 1.42 3.23
CA GLN A 94 9.19 0.78 2.60
C GLN A 94 8.58 -0.30 3.51
N MET A 95 9.41 -1.10 4.19
CA MET A 95 8.93 -2.11 5.15
C MET A 95 8.19 -1.46 6.32
N LEU A 96 8.74 -0.39 6.90
CA LEU A 96 8.08 0.36 7.96
C LEU A 96 6.80 1.04 7.47
N GLY A 97 6.81 1.60 6.26
CA GLY A 97 5.64 2.23 5.64
C GLY A 97 4.51 1.22 5.44
N GLY A 98 4.83 0.04 4.92
CA GLY A 98 3.85 -1.04 4.76
C GLY A 98 3.32 -1.60 6.08
N PHE A 99 4.18 -1.69 7.10
CA PHE A 99 3.77 -2.09 8.45
C PHE A 99 2.79 -1.07 9.05
N VAL A 100 3.11 0.22 8.99
CA VAL A 100 2.23 1.29 9.50
C VAL A 100 0.93 1.36 8.72
N GLY A 101 0.98 1.29 7.39
CA GLY A 101 -0.22 1.27 6.56
C GLY A 101 -1.14 0.09 6.88
N SER A 102 -0.57 -1.10 7.10
CA SER A 102 -1.34 -2.28 7.53
C SER A 102 -1.89 -2.12 8.94
N GLY A 103 -1.11 -1.54 9.87
CA GLY A 103 -1.55 -1.26 11.23
C GLY A 103 -2.74 -0.31 11.29
N VAL A 104 -2.77 0.73 10.44
CA VAL A 104 -3.91 1.65 10.32
C VAL A 104 -5.15 0.91 9.80
N VAL A 105 -4.99 0.08 8.77
CA VAL A 105 -6.11 -0.73 8.26
C VAL A 105 -6.63 -1.67 9.35
N TYR A 106 -5.75 -2.36 10.07
CA TYR A 106 -6.15 -3.24 11.17
C TYR A 106 -6.90 -2.47 12.26
N ALA A 107 -6.37 -1.33 12.71
CA ALA A 107 -7.04 -0.50 13.73
C ALA A 107 -8.43 -0.02 13.27
N ASN A 108 -8.59 0.30 11.99
CA ASN A 108 -9.88 0.72 11.44
C ASN A 108 -10.90 -0.43 11.32
N TYR A 109 -10.43 -1.66 11.09
CA TYR A 109 -11.28 -2.84 10.91
C TYR A 109 -11.36 -3.75 12.14
N ILE A 110 -10.76 -3.38 13.27
CA ILE A 110 -10.73 -4.21 14.48
C ILE A 110 -12.13 -4.63 14.93
N SER A 111 -13.09 -3.71 14.91
CA SER A 111 -14.48 -3.98 15.30
C SER A 111 -15.27 -4.85 14.32
N ALA A 112 -14.73 -5.08 13.12
CA ALA A 112 -15.33 -5.97 12.12
C ALA A 112 -14.64 -7.34 12.09
N ILE A 113 -13.47 -7.47 12.72
CA ILE A 113 -12.69 -8.71 12.80
C ILE A 113 -13.02 -9.47 14.09
N ASP A 114 -13.25 -8.74 15.21
CA ASP A 114 -13.72 -9.29 16.49
C ASP A 114 -15.24 -9.57 16.48
#